data_AF-A0A1V5UZD6-F1
#
_entry.id   AF-A0A1V5UZD6-F1
#
_cell.length_a   1.000
_cell.length_b   1.000
_cell.length_c   1.000
_cell.angle_alpha   90.00
_cell.angle_beta   90.00
_cell.angle_gamma   90.00
#
_symmetry.space_group_name_H-M   'P 1'
#
loop_
_entity.id
_entity.type
_entity.pdbx_description
1 polymer ?
#
loop_
_entity_poly.entity_id
_entity_poly.type
_entity_poly.pdbx_seq_one_letter_code
_entity_poly.pdbx_strand_id
1 'polypeptide(L)'
;MREMGLGADVAELGADMTFAAGAGSREAAAVAADASMRLAVSLRQSEGVDVLTGALVGCLMRLKETAAVAVDAMAFEAEADAPVVERFVSEMRRLCPGIEIRAHGVDGRMSAERAAEVVGGARAMIGMRLHSLAFAAARGVPFVALSYDPKVKAFADACGQPVFEKLEEVSAFELSRAVEFVAGGGAAEAREKLAGAAASFSALAERSLSVLERDLLEAEGRTLDVLGVPVVAMSLNRTVEKIRRAALNRERLHIITFNPEMAMLARRDAEFAALARSGTLNTADGVGIRIALRLKHGARAEAVTGIDLAEKIFEMSAAEKLRVYLLGAKPETIEKCAAELSARKPPPLLAGYHHGYIRDADPVALAEEIEAARPDIVLAGMGAPMQEFWIRDNAPKLSASVFIGVGGSFDVFAGETKRAPAFFRKTGLEWAHRLATAPSRAKRMTALPAFLAAAVWDAFKYRIRKEEQRKA
;
A
#
# COMPACT_ATOMS: atom_id res chain seq x y z
N MET A 1 -1.58 -2.35 -7.45
CA MET A 1 -1.78 -1.69 -6.13
C MET A 1 -2.61 -2.53 -5.16
N ARG A 2 -3.85 -2.95 -5.48
CA ARG A 2 -4.56 -3.97 -4.66
C ARG A 2 -3.83 -5.32 -4.61
N GLU A 3 -3.24 -5.76 -5.71
CA GLU A 3 -2.36 -6.95 -5.76
C GLU A 3 -1.01 -6.77 -5.03
N MET A 4 -0.73 -5.55 -4.51
CA MET A 4 0.47 -5.19 -3.74
C MET A 4 0.15 -4.90 -2.26
N GLY A 5 -1.04 -5.30 -1.76
CA GLY A 5 -1.36 -5.25 -0.32
C GLY A 5 -1.60 -3.86 0.29
N LEU A 6 -1.64 -2.80 -0.50
CA LEU A 6 -1.94 -1.44 -0.03
C LEU A 6 -3.46 -1.27 0.00
N GLY A 7 -4.12 -1.58 1.12
CA GLY A 7 -5.58 -1.70 1.19
C GLY A 7 -6.35 -0.47 1.68
N ALA A 8 -5.73 0.39 2.50
CA ALA A 8 -6.44 1.50 3.16
C ALA A 8 -6.35 2.83 2.40
N ASP A 9 -5.25 3.09 1.69
CA ASP A 9 -5.00 4.36 0.99
C ASP A 9 -5.59 4.41 -0.44
N VAL A 10 -6.19 3.30 -0.92
CA VAL A 10 -6.64 3.12 -2.32
C VAL A 10 -7.79 4.06 -2.71
N ALA A 11 -8.58 4.53 -1.75
CA ALA A 11 -9.70 5.42 -2.05
C ALA A 11 -9.24 6.84 -2.39
N GLU A 12 -8.20 7.35 -1.72
CA GLU A 12 -7.56 8.64 -2.06
C GLU A 12 -6.66 8.48 -3.30
N LEU A 13 -5.87 7.40 -3.36
CA LEU A 13 -5.00 7.09 -4.50
C LEU A 13 -5.77 6.81 -5.81
N GLY A 14 -6.99 6.29 -5.73
CA GLY A 14 -7.84 6.00 -6.89
C GLY A 14 -8.28 7.27 -7.63
N ALA A 15 -8.63 8.32 -6.88
CA ALA A 15 -8.93 9.63 -7.45
C ALA A 15 -7.66 10.27 -8.01
N ASP A 16 -6.54 10.22 -7.27
CA ASP A 16 -5.25 10.75 -7.71
C ASP A 16 -4.77 10.13 -9.02
N MET A 17 -4.82 8.80 -9.15
CA MET A 17 -4.44 8.14 -10.40
C MET A 17 -5.42 8.43 -11.55
N THR A 18 -6.69 8.69 -11.24
CA THR A 18 -7.70 9.10 -12.24
C THR A 18 -7.38 10.49 -12.79
N PHE A 19 -6.99 11.44 -11.93
CA PHE A 19 -6.53 12.77 -12.34
C PHE A 19 -5.25 12.70 -13.19
N ALA A 20 -4.31 11.83 -12.82
CA ALA A 20 -3.09 11.65 -13.58
C ALA A 20 -3.30 10.99 -14.95
N ALA A 21 -4.18 9.98 -15.04
CA ALA A 21 -4.57 9.39 -16.32
C ALA A 21 -5.35 10.40 -17.20
N GLY A 22 -6.09 11.33 -16.58
CA GLY A 22 -6.79 12.42 -17.26
C GLY A 22 -5.90 13.60 -17.67
N ALA A 23 -4.66 13.69 -17.19
CA ALA A 23 -3.71 14.76 -17.54
C ALA A 23 -3.09 14.58 -18.95
N GLY A 24 -3.28 13.40 -19.57
CA GLY A 24 -2.97 13.18 -20.98
C GLY A 24 -3.85 14.02 -21.90
N SER A 25 -3.21 14.93 -22.64
CA SER A 25 -3.79 15.89 -23.59
C SER A 25 -4.90 16.79 -23.02
N ARG A 26 -4.49 17.95 -22.48
CA ARG A 26 -5.30 19.17 -22.29
C ARG A 26 -5.75 19.82 -23.62
N GLU A 27 -5.95 19.04 -24.67
CA GLU A 27 -6.77 19.51 -25.77
C GLU A 27 -8.21 19.43 -25.26
N ALA A 28 -8.62 20.50 -24.58
CA ALA A 28 -10.02 20.84 -24.48
C ALA A 28 -10.53 20.79 -25.92
N ALA A 29 -11.18 19.69 -26.27
CA ALA A 29 -11.94 19.61 -27.50
C ALA A 29 -12.82 20.85 -27.44
N ALA A 30 -12.51 21.83 -28.29
CA ALA A 30 -13.35 22.97 -28.50
C ALA A 30 -14.73 22.36 -28.69
N VAL A 31 -15.63 22.60 -27.72
CA VAL A 31 -16.99 22.08 -27.77
C VAL A 31 -17.52 22.68 -29.05
N ALA A 32 -17.44 21.89 -30.13
CA ALA A 32 -18.03 22.20 -31.39
C ALA A 32 -19.47 22.57 -31.08
N ALA A 33 -20.00 23.54 -31.81
CA ALA A 33 -21.39 23.92 -31.75
C ALA A 33 -22.27 22.71 -32.14
N ASP A 34 -22.39 21.74 -31.23
CA ASP A 34 -23.30 20.63 -31.32
C ASP A 34 -24.66 21.17 -30.90
N ALA A 35 -25.65 20.98 -31.77
CA ALA A 35 -27.02 21.44 -31.58
C ALA A 35 -27.70 20.72 -30.40
N SER A 36 -27.05 19.70 -29.80
CA SER A 36 -27.57 18.91 -28.69
C SER A 36 -26.73 19.01 -27.40
N MET A 37 -27.40 19.13 -26.26
CA MET A 37 -26.84 19.01 -24.92
C MET A 37 -26.60 17.53 -24.60
N ARG A 38 -25.36 17.07 -24.79
CA ARG A 38 -24.95 15.72 -24.38
C ARG A 38 -24.64 15.69 -22.88
N LEU A 39 -25.28 14.77 -22.14
CA LEU A 39 -25.11 14.59 -20.70
C LEU A 39 -24.54 13.20 -20.41
N ALA A 40 -23.51 13.14 -19.56
CA ALA A 40 -23.03 11.86 -19.02
C ALA A 40 -23.76 11.56 -17.71
N VAL A 41 -24.27 10.35 -17.54
CA VAL A 41 -24.98 9.92 -16.33
C VAL A 41 -24.34 8.66 -15.77
N SER A 42 -23.90 8.70 -14.51
CA SER A 42 -23.37 7.52 -13.81
C SER A 42 -24.24 7.17 -12.60
N LEU A 43 -24.73 5.93 -12.58
CA LEU A 43 -25.61 5.38 -11.56
C LEU A 43 -25.00 4.13 -10.93
N ARG A 44 -25.40 3.86 -9.69
CA ARG A 44 -25.04 2.70 -8.87
C ARG A 44 -26.27 2.28 -8.08
N GLN A 45 -26.40 0.98 -7.80
CA GLN A 45 -27.40 0.52 -6.84
C GLN A 45 -27.14 1.11 -5.45
N SER A 46 -28.13 1.83 -4.93
CA SER A 46 -28.15 2.41 -3.59
C SER A 46 -29.58 2.48 -3.05
N GLU A 47 -29.72 2.80 -1.76
CA GLU A 47 -31.02 3.20 -1.21
C GLU A 47 -31.52 4.47 -1.92
N GLY A 48 -32.83 4.56 -2.17
CA GLY A 48 -33.45 5.67 -2.90
C GLY A 48 -33.19 5.75 -4.41
N VAL A 49 -32.41 4.83 -5.01
CA VAL A 49 -32.03 4.91 -6.43
C VAL A 49 -33.22 4.81 -7.39
N ASP A 50 -34.26 4.06 -7.04
CA ASP A 50 -35.45 3.92 -7.88
C ASP A 50 -36.24 5.24 -7.98
N VAL A 51 -36.37 5.96 -6.85
CA VAL A 51 -36.99 7.30 -6.81
C VAL A 51 -36.15 8.30 -7.61
N LEU A 52 -34.83 8.28 -7.42
CA LEU A 52 -33.89 9.10 -8.17
C LEU A 52 -33.95 8.85 -9.67
N THR A 53 -34.09 7.59 -10.09
CA THR A 53 -34.19 7.22 -11.52
C THR A 53 -35.44 7.86 -12.14
N GLY A 54 -36.57 7.85 -11.43
CA GLY A 54 -37.77 8.58 -11.83
C GLY A 54 -37.55 10.10 -11.91
N ALA A 55 -36.84 10.69 -10.95
CA ALA A 55 -36.49 12.10 -10.95
C ALA A 55 -35.55 12.48 -12.12
N LEU A 56 -34.59 11.61 -12.47
CA LEU A 56 -33.70 11.76 -13.62
C LEU A 56 -34.46 11.75 -14.94
N VAL A 57 -35.40 10.81 -15.12
CA VAL A 57 -36.27 10.77 -16.30
C VAL A 57 -37.07 12.07 -16.40
N GLY A 58 -37.71 12.51 -15.30
CA GLY A 58 -38.47 13.76 -15.28
C GLY A 58 -37.61 15.00 -15.56
N CYS A 59 -36.39 15.03 -15.03
CA CYS A 59 -35.39 16.06 -15.31
C CYS A 59 -35.08 16.13 -16.82
N LEU A 60 -34.77 14.99 -17.45
CA LEU A 60 -34.43 14.90 -18.87
C LEU A 60 -35.62 15.24 -19.78
N MET A 61 -36.84 14.86 -19.41
CA MET A 61 -38.05 15.28 -20.13
C MET A 61 -38.19 16.80 -20.16
N ARG A 62 -37.97 17.46 -19.03
CA ARG A 62 -38.02 18.92 -18.92
C ARG A 62 -36.91 19.60 -19.73
N LEU A 63 -35.67 19.09 -19.66
CA LEU A 63 -34.55 19.63 -20.44
C LEU A 63 -34.80 19.52 -21.96
N LYS A 64 -35.47 18.46 -22.41
CA LYS A 64 -35.82 18.27 -23.82
C LYS A 64 -36.77 19.35 -24.36
N GLU A 65 -37.58 19.98 -23.50
CA GLU A 65 -38.47 21.07 -23.91
C GLU A 65 -37.70 22.32 -24.34
N THR A 66 -36.47 22.50 -23.85
CA THR A 66 -35.66 23.71 -24.06
C THR A 66 -34.45 23.48 -24.98
N ALA A 67 -33.95 22.25 -25.09
CA ALA A 67 -32.83 21.89 -25.98
C ALA A 67 -32.93 20.44 -26.48
N ALA A 68 -32.27 20.13 -27.59
CA ALA A 68 -32.05 18.73 -27.96
C ALA A 68 -31.11 18.09 -26.92
N VAL A 69 -31.49 16.93 -26.35
CA VAL A 69 -30.72 16.26 -25.31
C VAL A 69 -30.27 14.88 -25.79
N ALA A 70 -29.02 14.53 -25.51
CA ALA A 70 -28.47 13.18 -25.67
C ALA A 70 -27.86 12.72 -24.34
N VAL A 71 -27.94 11.42 -24.04
CA VAL A 71 -27.51 10.85 -22.75
C VAL A 71 -26.56 9.68 -22.96
N ASP A 72 -25.40 9.74 -22.31
CA ASP A 72 -24.46 8.62 -22.18
C ASP A 72 -24.55 8.07 -20.75
N ALA A 73 -25.24 6.94 -20.57
CA ALA A 73 -25.39 6.27 -19.29
C ALA A 73 -24.23 5.29 -19.06
N MET A 74 -23.58 5.35 -17.90
CA MET A 74 -22.29 4.71 -17.66
C MET A 74 -22.32 3.79 -16.43
N ALA A 75 -21.94 2.54 -16.62
CA ALA A 75 -21.63 1.57 -15.57
C ALA A 75 -20.10 1.45 -15.42
N PHE A 76 -19.55 1.74 -14.23
CA PHE A 76 -18.10 1.64 -13.99
C PHE A 76 -17.69 0.24 -13.54
N GLU A 77 -18.54 -0.39 -12.72
CA GLU A 77 -18.40 -1.77 -12.29
C GLU A 77 -19.60 -2.56 -12.81
N ALA A 78 -19.42 -3.33 -13.89
CA ALA A 78 -20.50 -4.02 -14.59
C ALA A 78 -21.41 -4.81 -13.63
N GLU A 79 -20.84 -5.60 -12.72
CA GLU A 79 -21.62 -6.41 -11.77
C GLU A 79 -22.51 -5.58 -10.82
N ALA A 80 -22.10 -4.37 -10.47
CA ALA A 80 -22.80 -3.54 -9.47
C ALA A 80 -23.67 -2.44 -10.09
N ASP A 81 -23.26 -1.89 -11.24
CA ASP A 81 -23.88 -0.72 -11.85
C ASP A 81 -24.78 -1.09 -13.04
N ALA A 82 -24.46 -2.14 -13.79
CA ALA A 82 -25.16 -2.47 -15.03
C ALA A 82 -26.68 -2.65 -14.83
N PRO A 83 -27.19 -3.35 -13.79
CA PRO A 83 -28.63 -3.52 -13.62
C PRO A 83 -29.40 -2.20 -13.47
N VAL A 84 -28.83 -1.20 -12.80
CA VAL A 84 -29.45 0.13 -12.65
C VAL A 84 -29.36 0.92 -13.95
N VAL A 85 -28.21 0.88 -14.62
CA VAL A 85 -27.99 1.60 -15.88
C VAL A 85 -28.90 1.04 -16.98
N GLU A 86 -29.01 -0.28 -17.12
CA GLU A 86 -29.88 -0.92 -18.11
C GLU A 86 -31.35 -0.60 -17.88
N ARG A 87 -31.80 -0.64 -16.62
CA ARG A 87 -33.16 -0.25 -16.24
C ARG A 87 -33.43 1.22 -16.58
N PHE A 88 -32.54 2.14 -16.20
CA PHE A 88 -32.66 3.55 -16.55
C PHE A 88 -32.72 3.77 -18.07
N VAL A 89 -31.86 3.09 -18.84
CA VAL A 89 -31.85 3.18 -20.31
C VAL A 89 -33.15 2.64 -20.91
N SER A 90 -33.68 1.55 -20.37
CA SER A 90 -34.95 0.97 -20.79
C SER A 90 -36.12 1.93 -20.53
N GLU A 91 -36.18 2.54 -19.34
CA GLU A 91 -37.20 3.52 -18.98
C GLU A 91 -37.12 4.78 -19.84
N MET A 92 -35.91 5.29 -20.09
CA MET A 92 -35.68 6.43 -20.97
C MET A 92 -36.15 6.17 -22.40
N ARG A 93 -35.85 4.98 -22.97
CA ARG A 93 -36.34 4.61 -24.32
C ARG A 93 -37.86 4.52 -24.38
N ARG A 94 -38.49 4.06 -23.30
CA ARG A 94 -39.96 3.92 -23.19
C ARG A 94 -40.66 5.26 -23.03
N LEU A 95 -40.14 6.13 -22.16
CA LEU A 95 -40.81 7.37 -21.74
C LEU A 95 -40.36 8.60 -22.54
N CYS A 96 -39.15 8.56 -23.13
CA CYS A 96 -38.53 9.69 -23.83
C CYS A 96 -38.04 9.32 -25.24
N PRO A 97 -38.91 8.90 -26.19
CA PRO A 97 -38.51 8.36 -27.50
C PRO A 97 -37.80 9.34 -28.45
N GLY A 98 -37.55 10.58 -28.03
CA GLY A 98 -36.78 11.58 -28.79
C GLY A 98 -35.55 12.10 -28.07
N ILE A 99 -35.08 11.40 -27.03
CA ILE A 99 -33.77 11.62 -26.41
C ILE A 99 -32.89 10.47 -26.86
N GLU A 100 -31.76 10.78 -27.50
CA GLU A 100 -30.77 9.75 -27.83
C GLU A 100 -30.15 9.24 -26.52
N ILE A 101 -30.13 7.91 -26.30
CA ILE A 101 -29.51 7.32 -25.12
C ILE A 101 -28.63 6.12 -25.45
N ARG A 102 -27.39 6.15 -24.95
CA ARG A 102 -26.36 5.11 -25.09
C ARG A 102 -25.97 4.57 -23.72
N ALA A 103 -25.69 3.28 -23.65
CA ALA A 103 -25.17 2.62 -22.44
C ALA A 103 -23.71 2.26 -22.65
N HIS A 104 -22.86 2.49 -21.64
CA HIS A 104 -21.43 2.17 -21.66
C HIS A 104 -21.08 1.34 -20.42
N GLY A 105 -20.19 0.36 -20.57
CA GLY A 105 -19.68 -0.46 -19.46
C GLY A 105 -20.68 -1.47 -18.87
N VAL A 106 -21.79 -1.74 -19.57
CA VAL A 106 -22.77 -2.77 -19.17
C VAL A 106 -22.30 -4.18 -19.49
N ASP A 107 -21.56 -4.37 -20.59
CA ASP A 107 -21.05 -5.69 -21.04
C ASP A 107 -19.70 -6.08 -20.43
N GLY A 108 -19.17 -5.29 -19.49
CA GLY A 108 -17.85 -5.52 -18.89
C GLY A 108 -17.25 -4.29 -18.23
N ARG A 109 -16.04 -4.42 -17.69
CA ARG A 109 -15.39 -3.32 -16.97
C ARG A 109 -15.05 -2.16 -17.93
N MET A 110 -15.50 -0.96 -17.59
CA MET A 110 -15.18 0.25 -18.34
C MET A 110 -13.71 0.66 -18.10
N SER A 111 -12.94 0.86 -19.18
CA SER A 111 -11.56 1.34 -19.07
C SER A 111 -11.51 2.83 -18.68
N ALA A 112 -10.39 3.27 -18.10
CA ALA A 112 -10.20 4.66 -17.71
C ALA A 112 -10.17 5.59 -18.95
N GLU A 113 -9.53 5.16 -20.04
CA GLU A 113 -9.49 5.95 -21.28
C GLU A 113 -10.88 6.15 -21.85
N ARG A 114 -11.69 5.08 -21.88
CA ARG A 114 -13.06 5.14 -22.40
C ARG A 114 -13.96 5.98 -21.50
N ALA A 115 -13.85 5.83 -20.19
CA ALA A 115 -14.60 6.67 -19.24
C ALA A 115 -14.27 8.15 -19.44
N ALA A 116 -12.98 8.48 -19.57
CA ALA A 116 -12.54 9.84 -19.78
C ALA A 116 -12.99 10.40 -21.14
N GLU A 117 -12.97 9.60 -22.21
CA GLU A 117 -13.49 9.97 -23.53
C GLU A 117 -14.98 10.32 -23.48
N VAL A 118 -15.81 9.43 -22.91
CA VAL A 118 -17.27 9.63 -22.82
C VAL A 118 -17.59 10.85 -21.96
N VAL A 119 -16.97 10.97 -20.78
CA VAL A 119 -17.18 12.12 -19.89
C VAL A 119 -16.70 13.42 -20.53
N GLY A 120 -15.51 13.42 -21.14
CA GLY A 120 -14.94 14.60 -21.79
C GLY A 120 -15.73 15.10 -23.00
N GLY A 121 -16.52 14.24 -23.64
CA GLY A 121 -17.45 14.61 -24.70
C GLY A 121 -18.80 15.16 -24.21
N ALA A 122 -19.07 15.12 -22.91
CA ALA A 122 -20.31 15.62 -22.33
C ALA A 122 -20.24 17.11 -21.99
N ARG A 123 -21.40 17.78 -22.09
CA ARG A 123 -21.57 19.18 -21.71
C ARG A 123 -21.66 19.37 -20.20
N ALA A 124 -22.30 18.41 -19.53
CA ALA A 124 -22.32 18.28 -18.09
C ALA A 124 -22.48 16.82 -17.70
N MET A 125 -22.12 16.51 -16.46
CA MET A 125 -22.25 15.18 -15.90
C MET A 125 -23.21 15.14 -14.71
N ILE A 126 -23.97 14.05 -14.57
CA ILE A 126 -24.75 13.74 -13.36
C ILE A 126 -24.20 12.42 -12.82
N GLY A 127 -23.64 12.43 -11.61
CA GLY A 127 -22.89 11.26 -11.14
C GLY A 127 -23.02 11.01 -9.65
N MET A 128 -23.13 9.74 -9.29
CA MET A 128 -23.05 9.28 -7.91
C MET A 128 -21.74 8.55 -7.56
N ARG A 129 -20.92 8.21 -8.56
CA ARG A 129 -19.62 7.56 -8.35
C ARG A 129 -18.51 8.60 -8.25
N LEU A 130 -17.68 8.55 -7.21
CA LEU A 130 -16.54 9.47 -7.04
C LEU A 130 -15.59 9.49 -8.25
N HIS A 131 -15.21 8.31 -8.78
CA HIS A 131 -14.32 8.21 -9.95
C HIS A 131 -14.90 8.91 -11.18
N SER A 132 -16.22 8.84 -11.35
CA SER A 132 -16.92 9.43 -12.49
C SER A 132 -16.89 10.97 -12.41
N LEU A 133 -17.08 11.53 -11.21
CA LEU A 133 -16.94 12.96 -10.96
C LEU A 133 -15.48 13.43 -11.04
N ALA A 134 -14.53 12.57 -10.66
CA ALA A 134 -13.11 12.85 -10.82
C ALA A 134 -12.70 12.96 -12.30
N PHE A 135 -13.21 12.07 -13.18
CA PHE A 135 -13.02 12.21 -14.62
C PHE A 135 -13.63 13.51 -15.17
N ALA A 136 -14.82 13.88 -14.69
CA ALA A 136 -15.47 15.14 -15.09
C ALA A 136 -14.62 16.34 -14.67
N ALA A 137 -14.14 16.36 -13.43
CA ALA A 137 -13.23 17.39 -12.93
C ALA A 137 -11.93 17.48 -13.73
N ALA A 138 -11.28 16.35 -13.99
CA ALA A 138 -10.04 16.29 -14.76
C ALA A 138 -10.22 16.81 -16.20
N ARG A 139 -11.39 16.59 -16.80
CA ARG A 139 -11.73 17.07 -18.16
C ARG A 139 -12.37 18.47 -18.19
N GLY A 140 -12.52 19.13 -17.04
CA GLY A 140 -13.17 20.44 -16.97
C GLY A 140 -14.66 20.42 -17.32
N VAL A 141 -15.32 19.27 -17.15
CA VAL A 141 -16.74 19.07 -17.39
C VAL A 141 -17.50 19.34 -16.08
N PRO A 142 -18.34 20.38 -16.01
CA PRO A 142 -19.18 20.65 -14.85
C PRO A 142 -20.10 19.47 -14.53
N PHE A 143 -20.45 19.31 -13.25
CA PHE A 143 -21.24 18.16 -12.83
C PHE A 143 -22.24 18.47 -11.72
N VAL A 144 -23.24 17.61 -11.60
CA VAL A 144 -24.17 17.53 -10.47
C VAL A 144 -23.90 16.22 -9.74
N ALA A 145 -23.55 16.31 -8.46
CA ALA A 145 -23.23 15.16 -7.63
C ALA A 145 -24.49 14.61 -6.95
N LEU A 146 -24.64 13.29 -6.97
CA LEU A 146 -25.70 12.55 -6.30
C LEU A 146 -25.06 11.73 -5.18
N SER A 147 -25.05 12.27 -3.96
CA SER A 147 -24.28 11.76 -2.84
C SER A 147 -25.09 10.78 -2.01
N TYR A 148 -24.72 9.50 -2.05
CA TYR A 148 -25.08 8.49 -1.04
C TYR A 148 -23.87 8.10 -0.14
N ASP A 149 -22.68 8.61 -0.48
CA ASP A 149 -21.41 8.38 0.21
C ASP A 149 -20.81 9.74 0.60
N PRO A 150 -20.41 9.96 1.88
CA PRO A 150 -19.82 11.22 2.33
C PRO A 150 -18.64 11.73 1.48
N LYS A 151 -17.91 10.83 0.81
CA LYS A 151 -16.79 11.19 -0.07
C LYS A 151 -17.24 11.92 -1.33
N VAL A 152 -18.41 11.57 -1.88
CA VAL A 152 -18.98 12.22 -3.07
C VAL A 152 -19.34 13.66 -2.75
N LYS A 153 -19.97 13.90 -1.59
CA LYS A 153 -20.26 15.24 -1.10
C LYS A 153 -19.00 16.06 -0.89
N ALA A 154 -18.03 15.53 -0.14
CA ALA A 154 -16.78 16.24 0.14
C ALA A 154 -16.05 16.65 -1.14
N PHE A 155 -16.06 15.78 -2.15
CA PHE A 155 -15.48 16.08 -3.46
C PHE A 155 -16.26 17.15 -4.22
N ALA A 156 -17.60 17.07 -4.26
CA ALA A 156 -18.43 18.07 -4.92
C ALA A 156 -18.31 19.45 -4.28
N ASP A 157 -18.28 19.52 -2.95
CA ASP A 157 -18.06 20.75 -2.18
C ASP A 157 -16.69 21.36 -2.53
N ALA A 158 -15.63 20.53 -2.59
CA ALA A 158 -14.29 20.97 -2.95
C ALA A 158 -14.20 21.49 -4.39
N CYS A 159 -14.99 20.94 -5.32
CA CYS A 159 -15.11 21.42 -6.70
C CYS A 159 -16.11 22.57 -6.88
N GLY A 160 -16.81 22.98 -5.82
CA GLY A 160 -17.85 24.00 -5.88
C GLY A 160 -19.02 23.63 -6.80
N GLN A 161 -19.34 22.34 -6.91
CA GLN A 161 -20.40 21.81 -7.77
C GLN A 161 -21.66 21.46 -6.95
N PRO A 162 -22.87 21.52 -7.54
CA PRO A 162 -24.11 21.13 -6.85
C PRO A 162 -24.09 19.69 -6.37
N VAL A 163 -24.63 19.43 -5.17
CA VAL A 163 -24.76 18.09 -4.58
C VAL A 163 -26.14 17.86 -3.98
N PHE A 164 -26.69 16.66 -4.19
CA PHE A 164 -27.92 16.17 -3.57
C PHE A 164 -27.60 14.99 -2.65
N GLU A 165 -27.96 15.07 -1.37
CA GLU A 165 -27.58 14.06 -0.36
C GLU A 165 -28.68 13.02 -0.06
N LYS A 166 -29.95 13.42 -0.20
CA LYS A 166 -31.09 12.53 0.06
C LYS A 166 -31.75 12.14 -1.24
N LEU A 167 -31.28 11.04 -1.82
CA LEU A 167 -31.66 10.62 -3.18
C LEU A 167 -33.18 10.43 -3.35
N GLU A 168 -33.88 10.04 -2.30
CA GLU A 168 -35.34 9.86 -2.24
C GLU A 168 -36.15 11.15 -2.13
N GLU A 169 -35.52 12.28 -1.80
CA GLU A 169 -36.14 13.60 -1.77
C GLU A 169 -35.84 14.41 -3.05
N VAL A 170 -35.00 13.90 -3.96
CA VAL A 170 -34.60 14.62 -5.17
C VAL A 170 -35.78 14.78 -6.11
N SER A 171 -36.18 16.04 -6.36
CA SER A 171 -37.21 16.34 -7.34
C SER A 171 -36.63 16.52 -8.75
N ALA A 172 -37.42 16.13 -9.77
CA ALA A 172 -37.07 16.36 -11.18
C ALA A 172 -36.82 17.84 -11.51
N PHE A 173 -37.52 18.75 -10.83
CA PHE A 173 -37.42 20.20 -11.03
C PHE A 173 -36.12 20.79 -10.47
N GLU A 174 -35.73 20.42 -9.25
CA GLU A 174 -34.47 20.88 -8.66
C GLU A 174 -33.28 20.32 -9.43
N LEU A 175 -33.36 19.05 -9.83
CA LEU A 175 -32.33 18.40 -10.61
C LEU A 175 -32.16 19.06 -11.98
N SER A 176 -33.26 19.38 -12.68
CA SER A 176 -33.18 20.07 -13.98
C SER A 176 -32.57 21.46 -13.84
N ARG A 177 -32.93 22.21 -12.80
CA ARG A 177 -32.35 23.54 -12.53
C ARG A 177 -30.84 23.47 -12.28
N ALA A 178 -30.40 22.47 -11.53
CA ALA A 178 -28.97 22.24 -11.29
C ALA A 178 -28.24 21.90 -12.60
N VAL A 179 -28.82 21.02 -13.44
CA VAL A 179 -28.25 20.66 -14.74
C VAL A 179 -28.20 21.85 -15.70
N GLU A 180 -29.27 22.65 -15.80
CA GLU A 180 -29.30 23.88 -16.60
C GLU A 180 -28.26 24.90 -16.15
N PHE A 181 -28.01 24.99 -14.84
CA PHE A 181 -26.97 25.85 -14.30
C PHE A 181 -25.58 25.39 -14.78
N VAL A 182 -25.23 24.12 -14.56
CA VAL A 182 -23.88 23.61 -14.89
C VAL A 182 -23.65 23.40 -16.39
N ALA A 183 -24.70 23.14 -17.17
CA ALA A 183 -24.63 22.94 -18.62
C ALA A 183 -24.93 24.21 -19.43
N GLY A 184 -25.53 25.23 -18.82
CA GLY A 184 -26.05 26.44 -19.47
C GLY A 184 -25.43 27.73 -18.93
N GLY A 185 -26.28 28.61 -18.38
CA GLY A 185 -25.90 29.99 -18.04
C GLY A 185 -24.83 30.12 -16.94
N GLY A 186 -24.70 29.12 -16.07
CA GLY A 186 -23.68 29.06 -15.03
C GLY A 186 -22.43 28.26 -15.41
N ALA A 187 -22.35 27.73 -16.64
CA ALA A 187 -21.29 26.80 -17.03
C ALA A 187 -19.89 27.42 -16.95
N ALA A 188 -19.75 28.72 -17.23
CA ALA A 188 -18.47 29.42 -17.11
C ALA A 188 -17.99 29.48 -15.64
N GLU A 189 -18.87 29.88 -14.73
CA GLU A 189 -18.60 29.91 -13.28
C GLU A 189 -18.31 28.51 -12.74
N ALA A 190 -19.09 27.50 -13.15
CA ALA A 190 -18.90 26.12 -12.74
C ALA A 190 -17.54 25.56 -13.21
N ARG A 191 -17.12 25.89 -14.45
CA ARG A 191 -15.80 25.50 -14.98
C ARG A 191 -14.65 26.19 -14.27
N GLU A 192 -14.81 27.46 -13.88
CA GLU A 192 -13.78 28.19 -13.14
C GLU A 192 -13.54 27.58 -11.76
N LYS A 193 -14.61 27.33 -11.00
CA LYS A 193 -14.54 26.62 -9.70
C LYS A 193 -13.91 25.24 -9.85
N LEU A 194 -14.30 24.52 -10.89
CA LEU A 194 -13.76 23.19 -11.21
C LEU A 194 -12.26 23.24 -11.55
N ALA A 195 -11.81 24.22 -12.33
CA ALA A 195 -10.41 24.38 -12.70
C ALA A 195 -9.52 24.66 -11.48
N GLY A 196 -9.99 25.49 -10.54
CA GLY A 196 -9.28 25.77 -9.28
C GLY A 196 -9.12 24.52 -8.40
N ALA A 197 -10.18 23.70 -8.32
CA ALA A 197 -10.15 22.44 -7.59
C ALA A 197 -9.30 21.38 -8.31
N ALA A 198 -9.46 21.22 -9.62
CA ALA A 198 -8.74 20.26 -10.45
C ALA A 198 -7.22 20.51 -10.46
N ALA A 199 -6.78 21.77 -10.42
CA ALA A 199 -5.37 22.10 -10.26
C ALA A 199 -4.81 21.63 -8.90
N SER A 200 -5.60 21.78 -7.84
CA SER A 200 -5.22 21.33 -6.49
C SER A 200 -5.17 19.80 -6.40
N PHE A 201 -6.16 19.10 -6.97
CA PHE A 201 -6.18 17.64 -7.05
C PHE A 201 -5.11 17.08 -7.97
N SER A 202 -4.82 17.71 -9.10
CA SER A 202 -3.72 17.30 -9.99
C SER A 202 -2.37 17.46 -9.28
N ALA A 203 -2.17 18.55 -8.53
CA ALA A 203 -0.94 18.73 -7.74
C ALA A 203 -0.82 17.72 -6.59
N LEU A 204 -1.94 17.33 -5.96
CA LEU A 204 -1.99 16.22 -4.99
C LEU A 204 -1.66 14.89 -5.66
N ALA A 205 -2.26 14.60 -6.82
CA ALA A 205 -2.02 13.41 -7.62
C ALA A 205 -0.57 13.30 -8.11
N GLU A 206 0.02 14.38 -8.60
CA GLU A 206 1.44 14.45 -8.98
C GLU A 206 2.36 14.27 -7.76
N ARG A 207 1.96 14.75 -6.58
CA ARG A 207 2.68 14.47 -5.33
C ARG A 207 2.56 13.00 -4.93
N SER A 208 1.38 12.42 -5.01
CA SER A 208 1.15 10.99 -4.74
C SER A 208 1.89 10.10 -5.75
N LEU A 209 1.93 10.50 -7.03
CA LEU A 209 2.67 9.82 -8.08
C LEU A 209 4.17 10.00 -7.97
N SER A 210 4.67 11.18 -7.62
CA SER A 210 6.09 11.36 -7.33
C SER A 210 6.52 10.64 -6.06
N VAL A 211 5.62 10.48 -5.08
CA VAL A 211 5.82 9.57 -3.94
C VAL A 211 5.88 8.13 -4.43
N LEU A 212 4.98 7.68 -5.31
CA LEU A 212 4.97 6.35 -5.92
C LEU A 212 6.17 6.07 -6.83
N GLU A 213 6.59 7.02 -7.65
CA GLU A 213 7.77 6.96 -8.52
C GLU A 213 9.03 6.96 -7.70
N ARG A 214 9.11 7.77 -6.63
CA ARG A 214 10.19 7.70 -5.66
C ARG A 214 10.20 6.37 -4.93
N ASP A 215 9.05 5.84 -4.59
CA ASP A 215 8.86 4.53 -3.97
C ASP A 215 9.20 3.36 -4.91
N LEU A 216 9.02 3.56 -6.23
CA LEU A 216 9.41 2.64 -7.31
C LEU A 216 10.91 2.74 -7.62
N LEU A 217 11.50 3.94 -7.60
CA LEU A 217 12.94 4.17 -7.73
C LEU A 217 13.70 3.74 -6.45
N GLU A 218 13.07 3.83 -5.30
CA GLU A 218 13.53 3.27 -4.02
C GLU A 218 13.17 1.78 -3.86
N ALA A 219 12.43 1.17 -4.81
CA ALA A 219 11.94 -0.22 -4.70
C ALA A 219 13.05 -1.27 -4.69
N GLU A 220 14.27 -0.94 -5.12
CA GLU A 220 15.39 -1.89 -5.01
C GLU A 220 16.10 -1.83 -3.65
N GLY A 221 15.92 -0.77 -2.85
CA GLY A 221 16.67 -0.56 -1.62
C GLY A 221 18.19 -0.49 -1.88
N ARG A 222 18.82 0.66 -1.63
CA ARG A 222 20.27 0.75 -1.86
C ARG A 222 21.00 -0.18 -0.91
N THR A 223 21.71 -1.15 -1.48
CA THR A 223 22.65 -1.99 -0.73
C THR A 223 23.92 -1.19 -0.48
N LEU A 224 24.21 -0.93 0.79
CA LEU A 224 25.26 -0.04 1.23
C LEU A 224 26.16 -0.75 2.25
N ASP A 225 27.45 -0.50 2.14
CA ASP A 225 28.42 -1.11 3.05
C ASP A 225 28.30 -0.54 4.47
N VAL A 226 28.21 -1.42 5.45
CA VAL A 226 28.36 -1.12 6.88
C VAL A 226 29.46 -2.02 7.44
N LEU A 227 30.64 -1.45 7.70
CA LEU A 227 31.80 -2.17 8.25
C LEU A 227 32.18 -3.43 7.45
N GLY A 228 32.05 -3.39 6.13
CA GLY A 228 32.36 -4.52 5.26
C GLY A 228 31.18 -5.47 5.03
N VAL A 229 29.97 -5.22 5.54
CA VAL A 229 28.78 -6.04 5.31
C VAL A 229 27.77 -5.25 4.46
N PRO A 230 27.23 -5.82 3.37
CA PRO A 230 26.22 -5.16 2.55
C PRO A 230 24.89 -5.08 3.33
N VAL A 231 24.39 -3.89 3.62
CA VAL A 231 23.11 -3.67 4.32
C VAL A 231 22.16 -2.92 3.41
N VAL A 232 20.92 -3.39 3.30
CA VAL A 232 19.93 -2.74 2.45
C VAL A 232 19.21 -1.64 3.22
N ALA A 233 19.32 -0.41 2.70
CA ALA A 233 18.53 0.73 3.16
C ALA A 233 17.12 0.66 2.56
N MET A 234 16.21 -0.05 3.24
CA MET A 234 14.81 -0.21 2.84
C MET A 234 13.86 -0.02 4.02
N SER A 235 12.58 0.24 3.73
CA SER A 235 11.52 0.34 4.73
C SER A 235 11.03 -1.04 5.18
N LEU A 236 10.33 -1.09 6.32
CA LEU A 236 9.72 -2.32 6.83
C LEU A 236 8.72 -2.90 5.81
N ASN A 237 7.80 -2.07 5.32
CA ASN A 237 6.78 -2.49 4.36
C ASN A 237 7.39 -3.02 3.05
N ARG A 238 8.49 -2.41 2.57
CA ARG A 238 9.20 -2.89 1.38
C ARG A 238 9.91 -4.22 1.63
N THR A 239 10.48 -4.39 2.81
CA THR A 239 11.06 -5.68 3.23
C THR A 239 10.00 -6.78 3.20
N VAL A 240 8.80 -6.50 3.74
CA VAL A 240 7.67 -7.42 3.77
C VAL A 240 7.16 -7.75 2.36
N GLU A 241 7.07 -6.77 1.46
CA GLU A 241 6.69 -7.02 0.06
C GLU A 241 7.73 -7.88 -0.68
N LYS A 242 9.03 -7.67 -0.42
CA LYS A 242 10.10 -8.51 -0.98
C LYS A 242 10.00 -9.95 -0.47
N ILE A 243 9.69 -10.13 0.81
CA ILE A 243 9.44 -11.44 1.41
C ILE A 243 8.21 -12.11 0.80
N ARG A 244 7.12 -11.36 0.65
CA ARG A 244 5.87 -11.83 0.03
C ARG A 244 6.12 -12.36 -1.38
N ARG A 245 6.78 -11.56 -2.24
CA ARG A 245 7.14 -11.98 -3.60
C ARG A 245 8.03 -13.22 -3.60
N ALA A 246 9.05 -13.24 -2.75
CA ALA A 246 9.95 -14.38 -2.65
C ALA A 246 9.20 -15.66 -2.25
N ALA A 247 8.30 -15.59 -1.28
CA ALA A 247 7.47 -16.71 -0.86
C ALA A 247 6.52 -17.20 -1.96
N LEU A 248 5.84 -16.28 -2.66
CA LEU A 248 4.89 -16.61 -3.73
C LEU A 248 5.59 -17.18 -4.98
N ASN A 249 6.72 -16.61 -5.38
CA ASN A 249 7.49 -17.00 -6.56
C ASN A 249 8.45 -18.17 -6.31
N ARG A 250 8.55 -18.64 -5.06
CA ARG A 250 9.52 -19.63 -4.60
C ARG A 250 10.98 -19.21 -4.80
N GLU A 251 11.26 -17.92 -4.65
CA GLU A 251 12.62 -17.39 -4.68
C GLU A 251 13.25 -17.49 -3.30
N ARG A 252 14.50 -17.97 -3.25
CA ARG A 252 15.21 -18.19 -1.99
C ARG A 252 15.69 -16.88 -1.40
N LEU A 253 15.30 -16.61 -0.15
CA LEU A 253 15.65 -15.38 0.55
C LEU A 253 16.02 -15.67 2.01
N HIS A 254 17.28 -15.41 2.36
CA HIS A 254 17.76 -15.42 3.75
C HIS A 254 17.90 -13.98 4.24
N ILE A 255 17.10 -13.60 5.24
CA ILE A 255 17.11 -12.27 5.85
C ILE A 255 17.84 -12.32 7.20
N ILE A 256 18.81 -11.42 7.36
CA ILE A 256 19.47 -11.16 8.63
C ILE A 256 19.03 -9.78 9.09
N THR A 257 18.38 -9.68 10.26
CA THR A 257 18.08 -8.39 10.89
C THR A 257 19.36 -7.83 11.51
N PHE A 258 20.19 -7.27 10.65
CA PHE A 258 21.58 -6.95 10.94
C PHE A 258 21.65 -5.78 11.91
N ASN A 259 22.30 -6.01 13.05
CA ASN A 259 22.39 -5.06 14.15
C ASN A 259 23.86 -4.77 14.52
N PRO A 260 24.14 -3.80 15.40
CA PRO A 260 25.51 -3.45 15.79
C PRO A 260 26.33 -4.60 16.41
N GLU A 261 25.70 -5.54 17.12
CA GLU A 261 26.38 -6.69 17.71
C GLU A 261 26.87 -7.64 16.60
N MET A 262 26.01 -7.94 15.62
CA MET A 262 26.35 -8.71 14.42
C MET A 262 27.44 -8.03 13.58
N ALA A 263 27.39 -6.69 13.44
CA ALA A 263 28.42 -5.95 12.74
C ALA A 263 29.80 -6.07 13.42
N MET A 264 29.83 -6.06 14.76
CA MET A 264 31.06 -6.29 15.50
C MET A 264 31.49 -7.75 15.50
N LEU A 265 30.56 -8.70 15.42
CA LEU A 265 30.85 -10.12 15.25
C LEU A 265 31.50 -10.40 13.89
N ALA A 266 30.93 -9.89 12.79
CA ALA A 266 31.46 -10.03 11.43
C ALA A 266 32.89 -9.49 11.26
N ARG A 267 33.38 -8.66 12.17
CA ARG A 267 34.77 -8.19 12.17
C ARG A 267 35.76 -9.14 12.85
N ARG A 268 35.26 -10.04 13.69
CA ARG A 268 36.06 -10.95 14.53
C ARG A 268 35.93 -12.40 14.08
N ASP A 269 34.80 -12.72 13.47
CA ASP A 269 34.41 -14.05 13.02
C ASP A 269 34.28 -14.04 11.49
N ALA A 270 35.24 -14.71 10.83
CA ALA A 270 35.29 -14.78 9.38
C ALA A 270 34.15 -15.62 8.78
N GLU A 271 33.65 -16.61 9.53
CA GLU A 271 32.57 -17.49 9.09
C GLU A 271 31.24 -16.72 9.06
N PHE A 272 30.94 -15.97 10.12
CA PHE A 272 29.77 -15.09 10.16
C PHE A 272 29.88 -13.97 9.11
N ALA A 273 31.07 -13.40 8.91
CA ALA A 273 31.30 -12.39 7.88
C ALA A 273 31.02 -12.92 6.47
N ALA A 274 31.48 -14.14 6.17
CA ALA A 274 31.23 -14.79 4.89
C ALA A 274 29.73 -15.05 4.69
N LEU A 275 29.04 -15.54 5.71
CA LEU A 275 27.59 -15.73 5.69
C LEU A 275 26.84 -14.43 5.43
N ALA A 276 27.15 -13.36 6.17
CA ALA A 276 26.50 -12.06 5.98
C ALA A 276 26.80 -11.41 4.61
N ARG A 277 27.77 -11.95 3.85
CA ARG A 277 28.12 -11.50 2.49
C ARG A 277 27.63 -12.44 1.40
N SER A 278 27.06 -13.60 1.72
CA SER A 278 26.74 -14.66 0.76
C SER A 278 25.44 -14.44 -0.02
N GLY A 279 25.02 -13.19 -0.22
CA GLY A 279 23.75 -12.85 -0.86
C GLY A 279 22.55 -12.80 0.10
N THR A 280 22.79 -12.67 1.41
CA THR A 280 21.72 -12.42 2.39
C THR A 280 21.12 -11.02 2.24
N LEU A 281 19.83 -10.89 2.54
CA LEU A 281 19.17 -9.60 2.66
C LEU A 281 19.38 -9.07 4.08
N ASN A 282 20.46 -8.31 4.28
CA ASN A 282 20.75 -7.73 5.59
C ASN A 282 19.95 -6.44 5.79
N THR A 283 18.95 -6.45 6.66
CA THR A 283 18.13 -5.27 6.96
C THR A 283 18.76 -4.43 8.06
N ALA A 284 18.40 -3.13 8.12
CA ALA A 284 18.91 -2.24 9.15
C ALA A 284 18.16 -2.41 10.48
N ASP A 285 18.65 -3.25 11.39
CA ASP A 285 18.08 -3.44 12.71
C ASP A 285 18.67 -2.44 13.73
N GLY A 286 17.80 -1.58 14.24
CA GLY A 286 18.11 -0.63 15.31
C GLY A 286 18.81 0.66 14.88
N VAL A 287 18.95 1.58 15.84
CA VAL A 287 19.47 2.93 15.60
C VAL A 287 20.94 2.95 15.17
N GLY A 288 21.75 2.00 15.63
CA GLY A 288 23.18 1.97 15.35
C GLY A 288 23.49 1.79 13.86
N ILE A 289 22.85 0.82 13.20
CA ILE A 289 23.04 0.58 11.76
C ILE A 289 22.55 1.78 10.94
N ARG A 290 21.42 2.37 11.32
CA ARG A 290 20.91 3.60 10.68
C ARG A 290 21.90 4.76 10.79
N ILE A 291 22.54 4.93 11.94
CA ILE A 291 23.60 5.94 12.14
C ILE A 291 24.79 5.64 11.22
N ALA A 292 25.26 4.39 11.15
CA ALA A 292 26.39 4.02 10.30
C ALA A 292 26.12 4.30 8.81
N LEU A 293 24.93 3.91 8.32
CA LEU A 293 24.47 4.21 6.97
C LEU A 293 24.44 5.73 6.69
N ARG A 294 23.95 6.51 7.66
CA ARG A 294 23.87 7.97 7.55
C ARG A 294 25.26 8.62 7.56
N LEU A 295 26.16 8.19 8.44
CA LEU A 295 27.50 8.76 8.59
C LEU A 295 28.36 8.53 7.35
N LYS A 296 28.36 7.29 6.84
CA LYS A 296 29.19 6.87 5.72
C LYS A 296 28.61 7.32 4.37
N HIS A 297 27.32 7.06 4.14
CA HIS A 297 26.71 7.21 2.82
C HIS A 297 25.74 8.39 2.71
N GLY A 298 25.41 9.06 3.82
CA GLY A 298 24.33 10.04 3.84
C GLY A 298 22.94 9.42 3.67
N ALA A 299 22.83 8.09 3.65
CA ALA A 299 21.58 7.39 3.42
C ALA A 299 20.64 7.48 4.63
N ARG A 300 19.34 7.56 4.37
CA ARG A 300 18.30 7.38 5.38
C ARG A 300 17.73 5.98 5.21
N ALA A 301 17.54 5.27 6.32
CA ALA A 301 16.91 3.97 6.37
C ALA A 301 15.92 3.92 7.54
N GLU A 302 14.86 3.14 7.38
CA GLU A 302 13.97 2.77 8.48
C GLU A 302 14.66 1.71 9.37
N ALA A 303 14.21 1.58 10.62
CA ALA A 303 14.60 0.43 11.43
C ALA A 303 13.70 -0.74 11.06
N VAL A 304 14.30 -1.84 10.59
CA VAL A 304 13.60 -3.08 10.28
C VAL A 304 14.05 -4.13 11.31
N THR A 305 13.34 -4.14 12.44
CA THR A 305 13.65 -5.04 13.55
C THR A 305 13.04 -6.42 13.32
N GLY A 306 13.65 -7.48 13.87
CA GLY A 306 13.13 -8.85 13.75
C GLY A 306 11.68 -9.00 14.25
N ILE A 307 11.32 -8.27 15.31
CA ILE A 307 9.97 -8.33 15.88
C ILE A 307 8.93 -7.61 15.01
N ASP A 308 9.27 -6.45 14.45
CA ASP A 308 8.36 -5.73 13.54
C ASP A 308 8.18 -6.48 12.23
N LEU A 309 9.26 -7.09 11.75
CA LEU A 309 9.24 -7.92 10.55
C LEU A 309 8.37 -9.17 10.76
N ALA A 310 8.55 -9.88 11.88
CA ALA A 310 7.73 -11.05 12.23
C ALA A 310 6.24 -10.69 12.35
N GLU A 311 5.90 -9.58 13.01
CA GLU A 311 4.51 -9.13 13.15
C GLU A 311 3.86 -8.90 11.78
N LYS A 312 4.55 -8.21 10.86
CA LYS A 312 4.05 -7.99 9.51
C LYS A 312 3.99 -9.25 8.66
N ILE A 313 4.88 -10.20 8.90
CA ILE A 313 4.81 -11.52 8.26
C ILE A 313 3.58 -12.28 8.72
N PHE A 314 3.23 -12.23 10.00
CA PHE A 314 2.00 -12.88 10.49
C PHE A 314 0.75 -12.30 9.84
N GLU A 315 0.63 -10.96 9.78
CA GLU A 315 -0.45 -10.28 9.06
C GLU A 315 -0.54 -10.71 7.58
N MET A 316 0.59 -10.68 6.87
CA MET A 316 0.68 -11.04 5.46
C MET A 316 0.41 -12.53 5.21
N SER A 317 0.88 -13.41 6.10
CA SER A 317 0.69 -14.86 6.01
C SER A 317 -0.80 -15.26 6.08
N ALA A 318 -1.57 -14.57 6.92
CA ALA A 318 -3.02 -14.78 7.02
C ALA A 318 -3.74 -14.38 5.73
N ALA A 319 -3.33 -13.29 5.09
CA ALA A 319 -3.94 -12.79 3.85
C ALA A 319 -3.60 -13.67 2.63
N GLU A 320 -2.33 -14.07 2.51
CA GLU A 320 -1.81 -14.79 1.34
C GLU A 320 -1.83 -16.32 1.49
N LYS A 321 -2.27 -16.82 2.65
CA LYS A 321 -2.27 -18.26 3.02
C LYS A 321 -0.87 -18.89 2.95
N LEU A 322 0.15 -18.13 3.35
CA LEU A 322 1.54 -18.60 3.43
C LEU A 322 1.79 -19.26 4.78
N ARG A 323 2.43 -20.43 4.79
CA ARG A 323 2.66 -21.21 6.01
C ARG A 323 3.96 -20.79 6.70
N VAL A 324 3.86 -20.40 7.96
CA VAL A 324 4.98 -19.93 8.78
C VAL A 324 5.37 -21.00 9.80
N TYR A 325 6.64 -21.40 9.83
CA TYR A 325 7.18 -22.28 10.87
C TYR A 325 8.00 -21.48 11.88
N LEU A 326 7.81 -21.78 13.18
CA LEU A 326 8.49 -21.09 14.29
C LEU A 326 9.55 -22.00 14.90
N LEU A 327 10.84 -21.65 14.77
CA LEU A 327 11.93 -22.42 15.38
C LEU A 327 12.69 -21.55 16.38
N GLY A 328 12.55 -21.79 17.69
CA GLY A 328 13.28 -20.99 18.66
C GLY A 328 12.68 -20.99 20.05
N ALA A 329 13.18 -20.10 20.91
CA ALA A 329 12.77 -19.96 22.31
C ALA A 329 12.86 -21.28 23.12
N LYS A 330 12.35 -21.26 24.35
CA LYS A 330 12.18 -22.44 25.21
C LYS A 330 10.93 -23.22 24.82
N PRO A 331 10.84 -24.52 25.13
CA PRO A 331 9.66 -25.34 24.86
C PRO A 331 8.34 -24.68 25.30
N GLU A 332 8.26 -24.22 26.54
CA GLU A 332 7.08 -23.57 27.09
C GLU A 332 6.76 -22.22 26.41
N THR A 333 7.79 -21.49 25.99
CA THR A 333 7.63 -20.18 25.34
C THR A 333 7.16 -20.32 23.90
N ILE A 334 7.70 -21.28 23.14
CA ILE A 334 7.33 -21.46 21.75
C ILE A 334 5.91 -22.03 21.61
N GLU A 335 5.52 -22.94 22.51
CA GLU A 335 4.15 -23.46 22.59
C GLU A 335 3.15 -22.34 22.90
N LYS A 336 3.44 -21.51 23.91
CA LYS A 336 2.61 -20.35 24.24
C LYS A 336 2.56 -19.33 23.10
N CYS A 337 3.68 -19.07 22.44
CA CYS A 337 3.75 -18.21 21.26
C CYS A 337 2.81 -18.70 20.15
N ALA A 338 2.86 -20.00 19.82
CA ALA A 338 1.99 -20.60 18.81
C ALA A 338 0.51 -20.51 19.20
N ALA A 339 0.17 -20.73 20.47
CA ALA A 339 -1.19 -20.59 20.97
C ALA A 339 -1.72 -19.14 20.86
N GLU A 340 -0.93 -18.15 21.31
CA GLU A 340 -1.27 -16.73 21.23
C GLU A 340 -1.45 -16.25 19.78
N LEU A 341 -0.56 -16.70 18.87
CA LEU A 341 -0.68 -16.40 17.45
C LEU A 341 -1.95 -17.02 16.84
N SER A 342 -2.23 -18.29 17.17
CA SER A 342 -3.42 -19.00 16.68
C SER A 342 -4.74 -18.40 17.18
N ALA A 343 -4.72 -17.69 18.31
CA ALA A 343 -5.87 -16.99 18.86
C ALA A 343 -6.18 -15.63 18.19
N ARG A 344 -5.29 -15.12 17.32
CA ARG A 344 -5.49 -13.85 16.60
C ARG A 344 -6.62 -13.93 15.58
N LYS A 345 -7.13 -12.76 15.16
CA LYS A 345 -8.20 -12.64 14.15
C LYS A 345 -7.81 -11.62 13.06
N PRO A 346 -7.52 -12.05 11.82
CA PRO A 346 -7.36 -13.45 11.39
C PRO A 346 -6.10 -14.09 12.01
N PRO A 347 -6.08 -15.41 12.24
CA PRO A 347 -4.88 -16.10 12.70
C PRO A 347 -3.87 -16.23 11.55
N PRO A 348 -2.55 -16.10 11.82
CA PRO A 348 -1.53 -16.47 10.84
C PRO A 348 -1.60 -17.98 10.58
N LEU A 349 -1.22 -18.39 9.38
CA LEU A 349 -1.19 -19.80 9.02
C LEU A 349 0.11 -20.43 9.51
N LEU A 350 0.07 -21.08 10.68
CA LEU A 350 1.25 -21.75 11.25
C LEU A 350 1.41 -23.15 10.65
N ALA A 351 2.60 -23.44 10.10
CA ALA A 351 2.96 -24.76 9.61
C ALA A 351 3.29 -25.73 10.75
N GLY A 352 3.84 -25.18 11.84
CA GLY A 352 4.36 -25.92 12.98
C GLY A 352 5.29 -25.04 13.80
N TYR A 353 5.81 -25.60 14.89
CA TYR A 353 6.79 -24.95 15.74
C TYR A 353 7.70 -25.96 16.43
N HIS A 354 8.92 -25.56 16.74
CA HIS A 354 9.88 -26.34 17.54
C HIS A 354 10.76 -25.42 18.39
N HIS A 355 11.20 -25.89 19.56
CA HIS A 355 12.04 -25.11 20.45
C HIS A 355 13.46 -24.91 19.91
N GLY A 356 14.16 -23.87 20.39
CA GLY A 356 15.51 -23.51 19.93
C GLY A 356 16.68 -24.27 20.56
N TYR A 357 16.42 -25.11 21.57
CA TYR A 357 17.44 -25.88 22.30
C TYR A 357 17.79 -27.18 21.57
N ILE A 358 18.42 -27.06 20.40
CA ILE A 358 18.59 -28.15 19.43
C ILE A 358 19.98 -28.81 19.46
N ARG A 359 20.80 -28.58 20.50
CA ARG A 359 22.18 -29.11 20.57
C ARG A 359 22.23 -30.64 20.62
N ASP A 360 21.28 -31.24 21.32
CA ASP A 360 21.18 -32.69 21.49
C ASP A 360 20.17 -33.31 20.51
N ALA A 361 19.54 -32.49 19.66
CA ALA A 361 18.61 -32.96 18.65
C ALA A 361 19.38 -33.52 17.45
N ASP A 362 18.86 -34.57 16.83
CA ASP A 362 19.36 -35.02 15.54
C ASP A 362 19.04 -33.94 14.49
N PRO A 363 20.06 -33.30 13.89
CA PRO A 363 19.84 -32.21 12.94
C PRO A 363 19.14 -32.68 11.66
N VAL A 364 19.23 -33.97 11.31
CA VAL A 364 18.52 -34.53 10.16
C VAL A 364 17.04 -34.66 10.49
N ALA A 365 16.71 -35.24 11.64
CA ALA A 365 15.32 -35.43 12.07
C ALA A 365 14.55 -34.11 12.19
N LEU A 366 15.19 -33.06 12.74
CA LEU A 366 14.55 -31.74 12.84
C LEU A 366 14.29 -31.12 11.46
N ALA A 367 15.24 -31.23 10.53
CA ALA A 367 15.05 -30.71 9.18
C ALA A 367 13.93 -31.47 8.45
N GLU A 368 13.84 -32.79 8.62
CA GLU A 368 12.76 -33.62 8.08
C GLU A 368 11.40 -33.28 8.68
N GLU A 369 11.32 -33.00 9.98
CA GLU A 369 10.10 -32.54 10.65
C GLU A 369 9.61 -31.21 10.06
N ILE A 370 10.53 -30.24 9.93
CA ILE A 370 10.22 -28.94 9.35
C ILE A 370 9.78 -29.11 7.90
N GLU A 371 10.46 -29.93 7.10
CA GLU A 371 10.08 -30.20 5.71
C GLU A 371 8.71 -30.88 5.60
N ALA A 372 8.38 -31.80 6.52
CA ALA A 372 7.08 -32.46 6.54
C ALA A 372 5.93 -31.47 6.81
N ALA A 373 6.17 -30.44 7.61
CA ALA A 373 5.24 -29.32 7.80
C ALA A 373 5.12 -28.42 6.54
N ARG A 374 6.07 -28.55 5.60
CA ARG A 374 6.16 -27.86 4.32
C ARG A 374 6.04 -26.33 4.46
N PRO A 375 6.81 -25.62 5.28
CA PRO A 375 6.67 -24.17 5.41
C PRO A 375 6.98 -23.43 4.11
N ASP A 376 6.39 -22.24 3.98
CA ASP A 376 6.78 -21.25 2.97
C ASP A 376 7.81 -20.27 3.57
N ILE A 377 7.68 -19.99 4.88
CA ILE A 377 8.53 -19.07 5.65
C ILE A 377 8.98 -19.78 6.95
N VAL A 378 10.27 -19.69 7.29
CA VAL A 378 10.84 -20.15 8.56
C VAL A 378 11.37 -18.96 9.36
N LEU A 379 10.84 -18.77 10.57
CA LEU A 379 11.32 -17.76 11.52
C LEU A 379 12.17 -18.45 12.60
N ALA A 380 13.44 -18.07 12.70
CA ALA A 380 14.39 -18.64 13.66
C ALA A 380 14.65 -17.65 14.82
N GLY A 381 14.27 -18.04 16.04
CA GLY A 381 14.38 -17.25 17.27
C GLY A 381 15.34 -17.87 18.28
N MET A 382 16.57 -18.20 17.83
CA MET A 382 17.59 -18.87 18.66
C MET A 382 18.69 -17.91 19.14
N GLY A 383 18.68 -16.67 18.64
CA GLY A 383 19.70 -15.67 18.91
C GLY A 383 20.88 -15.80 17.96
N ALA A 384 21.51 -14.66 17.68
CA ALA A 384 22.68 -14.58 16.82
C ALA A 384 23.95 -15.07 17.55
N PRO A 385 24.89 -15.74 16.85
CA PRO A 385 24.84 -16.11 15.42
C PRO A 385 24.20 -17.49 15.14
N MET A 386 23.73 -18.20 16.18
CA MET A 386 23.30 -19.60 16.07
C MET A 386 22.15 -19.78 15.08
N GLN A 387 21.20 -18.84 15.06
CA GLN A 387 20.09 -18.87 14.10
C GLN A 387 20.55 -18.69 12.65
N GLU A 388 21.51 -17.80 12.38
CA GLU A 388 22.01 -17.57 11.03
C GLU A 388 22.78 -18.79 10.50
N PHE A 389 23.61 -19.42 11.33
CA PHE A 389 24.31 -20.65 10.95
C PHE A 389 23.36 -21.81 10.73
N TRP A 390 22.37 -21.99 11.62
CA TRP A 390 21.36 -23.02 11.43
C TRP A 390 20.60 -22.84 10.11
N ILE A 391 20.21 -21.60 9.78
CA ILE A 391 19.54 -21.28 8.51
C ILE A 391 20.47 -21.62 7.34
N ARG A 392 21.74 -21.20 7.36
CA ARG A 392 22.72 -21.51 6.30
C ARG A 392 22.79 -23.02 6.05
N ASP A 393 22.86 -23.82 7.12
CA ASP A 393 23.13 -25.25 7.04
C ASP A 393 21.89 -26.08 6.69
N ASN A 394 20.68 -25.56 6.93
CA ASN A 394 19.42 -26.29 6.73
C ASN A 394 18.49 -25.70 5.67
N ALA A 395 18.60 -24.42 5.33
CA ALA A 395 17.80 -23.83 4.25
C ALA A 395 17.89 -24.64 2.95
N PRO A 396 19.08 -25.11 2.48
CA PRO A 396 19.19 -25.93 1.28
C PRO A 396 18.37 -27.23 1.31
N LYS A 397 18.07 -27.76 2.50
CA LYS A 397 17.34 -29.03 2.70
C LYS A 397 15.83 -28.85 2.78
N LEU A 398 15.35 -27.61 2.95
CA LEU A 398 13.95 -27.28 3.15
C LEU A 398 13.34 -26.66 1.89
N SER A 399 12.07 -26.92 1.61
CA SER A 399 11.31 -26.32 0.49
C SER A 399 10.92 -24.86 0.72
N ALA A 400 11.00 -24.38 1.98
CA ALA A 400 10.66 -23.01 2.34
C ALA A 400 11.46 -21.99 1.54
N SER A 401 10.84 -20.89 1.14
CA SER A 401 11.51 -19.90 0.29
C SER A 401 12.19 -18.82 1.12
N VAL A 402 11.66 -18.53 2.30
CA VAL A 402 12.12 -17.42 3.14
C VAL A 402 12.59 -17.92 4.50
N PHE A 403 13.76 -17.44 4.92
CA PHE A 403 14.35 -17.75 6.23
C PHE A 403 14.79 -16.48 6.94
N ILE A 404 14.40 -16.30 8.19
CA ILE A 404 14.64 -15.05 8.93
C ILE A 404 15.08 -15.34 10.36
N GLY A 405 16.22 -14.76 10.75
CA GLY A 405 16.60 -14.66 12.14
C GLY A 405 15.80 -13.56 12.86
N VAL A 406 14.97 -13.91 13.84
CA VAL A 406 14.13 -12.96 14.60
C VAL A 406 14.54 -12.80 16.07
N GLY A 407 15.57 -13.53 16.52
CA GLY A 407 16.08 -13.44 17.89
C GLY A 407 15.00 -13.72 18.95
N GLY A 408 15.02 -12.99 20.06
CA GLY A 408 14.05 -13.16 21.15
C GLY A 408 12.66 -12.55 20.90
N SER A 409 12.18 -12.57 19.64
CA SER A 409 10.86 -12.04 19.30
C SER A 409 9.73 -12.92 19.82
N PHE A 410 9.92 -14.23 19.88
CA PHE A 410 8.92 -15.17 20.37
C PHE A 410 8.58 -14.97 21.85
N ASP A 411 9.53 -14.58 22.69
CA ASP A 411 9.28 -14.21 24.10
C ASP A 411 8.28 -13.05 24.21
N VAL A 412 8.26 -12.13 23.25
CA VAL A 412 7.32 -11.01 23.23
C VAL A 412 5.95 -11.45 22.76
N PHE A 413 5.88 -12.28 21.72
CA PHE A 413 4.61 -12.81 21.22
C PHE A 413 3.94 -13.79 22.20
N ALA A 414 4.72 -14.52 22.98
CA ALA A 414 4.24 -15.34 24.10
C ALA A 414 3.81 -14.52 25.34
N GLY A 415 3.98 -13.19 25.32
CA GLY A 415 3.66 -12.32 26.45
C GLY A 415 4.62 -12.42 27.65
N GLU A 416 5.73 -13.16 27.53
CA GLU A 416 6.75 -13.33 28.58
C GLU A 416 7.60 -12.06 28.76
N THR A 417 7.83 -11.32 27.67
CA THR A 417 8.57 -10.05 27.69
C THR A 417 7.73 -8.90 27.16
N LYS A 418 7.61 -7.82 27.94
CA LYS A 418 6.97 -6.58 27.48
C LYS A 418 7.88 -5.82 26.51
N ARG A 419 7.31 -5.45 25.36
CA ARG A 419 7.99 -4.58 24.39
C ARG A 419 8.24 -3.19 24.99
N ALA A 420 9.32 -2.53 24.55
CA ALA A 420 9.60 -1.16 25.00
C ALA A 420 8.45 -0.20 24.61
N PRO A 421 8.08 0.76 25.47
CA PRO A 421 7.05 1.75 25.18
C PRO A 421 7.32 2.50 23.86
N ALA A 422 6.25 2.98 23.21
CA ALA A 422 6.33 3.63 21.90
C ALA A 422 7.32 4.81 21.85
N PHE A 423 7.46 5.56 22.95
CA PHE A 423 8.45 6.62 23.09
C PHE A 423 9.88 6.13 22.83
N PHE A 424 10.31 5.07 23.52
CA PHE A 424 11.66 4.51 23.37
C PHE A 424 11.88 3.91 21.98
N ARG A 425 10.85 3.31 21.39
CA ARG A 425 10.90 2.78 20.01
C ARG A 425 11.07 3.91 18.98
N LYS A 426 10.24 4.96 19.05
CA LYS A 426 10.26 6.09 18.12
C LYS A 426 11.55 6.92 18.20
N THR A 427 12.11 7.04 19.40
CA THR A 427 13.37 7.76 19.65
C THR A 427 14.62 6.90 19.40
N GLY A 428 14.47 5.61 19.09
CA GLY A 428 15.61 4.69 18.92
C GLY A 428 16.34 4.35 20.23
N LEU A 429 15.72 4.65 21.39
CA LEU A 429 16.21 4.38 22.75
C LEU A 429 15.73 3.03 23.29
N GLU A 430 15.22 2.14 22.44
CA GLU A 430 14.79 0.81 22.85
C GLU A 430 15.92 0.01 23.53
N TRP A 431 17.17 0.21 23.10
CA TRP A 431 18.34 -0.37 23.75
C TRP A 431 18.52 0.12 25.20
N ALA A 432 18.24 1.39 25.48
CA ALA A 432 18.37 1.97 26.82
C ALA A 432 17.27 1.45 27.75
N HIS A 433 16.04 1.33 27.25
CA HIS A 433 14.95 0.68 27.97
C HIS A 433 15.28 -0.79 28.28
N ARG A 434 15.79 -1.55 27.31
CA ARG A 434 16.18 -2.96 27.50
C ARG A 434 17.33 -3.13 28.50
N LEU A 435 18.24 -2.17 28.60
CA LEU A 435 19.29 -2.17 29.64
C LEU A 435 18.68 -1.98 31.03
N ALA A 436 17.79 -0.99 31.18
CA ALA A 436 17.14 -0.70 32.44
C ALA A 436 16.31 -1.90 32.95
N THR A 437 15.72 -2.69 32.04
CA THR A 437 14.89 -3.85 32.40
C THR A 437 15.66 -5.17 32.50
N ALA A 438 16.84 -5.30 31.89
CA ALA A 438 17.62 -6.53 31.89
C ALA A 438 19.14 -6.26 32.00
N PRO A 439 19.66 -5.88 33.18
CA PRO A 439 21.06 -5.48 33.36
C PRO A 439 22.07 -6.59 33.07
N SER A 440 21.67 -7.87 33.10
CA SER A 440 22.51 -9.00 32.68
C SER A 440 22.95 -8.91 31.20
N ARG A 441 22.24 -8.13 30.37
CA ARG A 441 22.59 -7.86 28.97
C ARG A 441 23.66 -6.78 28.79
N ALA A 442 24.10 -6.11 29.87
CA ALA A 442 25.10 -5.03 29.81
C ALA A 442 26.43 -5.46 29.15
N LYS A 443 26.85 -6.73 29.32
CA LYS A 443 28.06 -7.25 28.68
C LYS A 443 27.98 -7.20 27.15
N ARG A 444 26.83 -7.50 26.56
CA ARG A 444 26.60 -7.43 25.11
C ARG A 444 26.58 -5.98 24.60
N MET A 445 26.18 -5.04 25.44
CA MET A 445 26.11 -3.62 25.09
C MET A 445 27.46 -2.91 25.02
N THR A 446 28.54 -3.52 25.51
CA THR A 446 29.92 -3.04 25.27
C THR A 446 30.26 -3.01 23.76
N ALA A 447 29.55 -3.78 22.95
CA ALA A 447 29.67 -3.74 21.50
C ALA A 447 29.17 -2.41 20.90
N LEU A 448 28.25 -1.68 21.55
CA LEU A 448 27.65 -0.46 21.00
C LEU A 448 28.64 0.71 20.89
N PRO A 449 29.41 1.07 21.95
CA PRO A 449 30.44 2.11 21.81
C PRO A 449 31.53 1.72 20.81
N ALA A 450 31.98 0.46 20.85
CA ALA A 450 32.98 -0.05 19.92
C ALA A 450 32.50 -0.02 18.47
N PHE A 451 31.22 -0.34 18.24
CA PHE A 451 30.57 -0.22 16.94
C PHE A 451 30.51 1.23 16.47
N LEU A 452 30.07 2.18 17.31
CA LEU A 452 29.99 3.59 16.93
C LEU A 452 31.36 4.16 16.56
N ALA A 453 32.40 3.86 17.36
CA ALA A 453 33.77 4.25 17.03
C ALA A 453 34.24 3.67 15.69
N ALA A 454 33.96 2.38 15.44
CA ALA A 454 34.27 1.74 14.17
C ALA A 454 33.53 2.38 12.99
N ALA A 455 32.23 2.67 13.15
CA ALA A 455 31.40 3.28 12.11
C ALA A 455 31.85 4.71 11.77
N VAL A 456 32.22 5.51 12.78
CA VAL A 456 32.79 6.85 12.57
C VAL A 456 34.12 6.76 11.81
N TRP A 457 35.01 5.85 12.22
CA TRP A 457 36.30 5.67 11.56
C TRP A 457 36.18 5.20 10.11
N ASP A 458 35.26 4.27 9.86
CA ASP A 458 34.97 3.76 8.52
C ASP A 458 34.36 4.86 7.62
N ALA A 459 33.44 5.67 8.15
CA ALA A 459 32.90 6.83 7.46
C ALA A 459 33.98 7.89 7.14
N PHE A 460 34.91 8.13 8.06
CA PHE A 460 36.04 9.03 7.86
C PHE A 460 36.95 8.56 6.72
N LYS A 461 37.37 7.29 6.75
CA LYS A 461 38.17 6.68 5.67
C LYS A 461 37.48 6.73 4.31
N TYR A 462 36.17 6.48 4.29
CA TYR A 462 35.37 6.55 3.07
C TYR A 462 35.38 7.96 2.45
N ARG A 463 35.28 9.01 3.27
CA ARG A 463 35.32 10.40 2.79
C ARG A 463 36.68 10.76 2.19
N ILE A 464 37.79 10.38 2.85
CA ILE A 464 39.14 10.61 2.33
C ILE A 464 39.29 9.97 0.94
N ARG A 465 38.96 8.69 0.81
CA ARG A 465 39.05 7.97 -0.48
C ARG A 465 38.20 8.62 -1.57
N LYS A 466 37.00 9.08 -1.22
CA LYS A 466 36.09 9.74 -2.16
C LYS A 466 36.61 11.11 -2.61
N GLU A 467 37.30 11.84 -1.75
CA GLU A 467 37.96 13.11 -2.10
C GLU A 467 39.20 12.88 -2.97
N GLU A 468 40.00 11.87 -2.69
CA GLU A 468 41.15 11.46 -3.52
C GLU A 468 40.69 11.09 -4.94
N GLN A 469 39.63 10.29 -5.07
CA GLN A 469 39.02 9.92 -6.35
C GLN A 469 38.38 11.09 -7.11
N ARG A 470 38.03 12.18 -6.43
CA ARG A 470 37.49 13.40 -7.08
C ARG A 470 38.58 14.34 -7.58
N LYS A 471 39.78 14.23 -7.01
CA LYS A 471 40.96 15.06 -7.34
C LYS A 471 41.84 14.42 -8.41
N ALA A 472 41.83 13.09 -8.50
CA ALA A 472 42.35 12.31 -9.62
C ALA A 472 41.36 12.35 -10.79
#